data_AF-A0A524M0Y1-F1
#
_entry.id   AF-A0A524M0Y1-F1
#
_cell.length_a   1.000
_cell.length_b   1.000
_cell.length_c   1.000
_cell.angle_alpha   90.00
_cell.angle_beta   90.00
_cell.angle_gamma   90.00
#
_symmetry.space_group_name_H-M   'P 1'
#
loop_
_entity.id
_entity.type
_entity.pdbx_description
1 polymer ?
#
loop_
_entity_poly.entity_id
_entity_poly.type
_entity_poly.pdbx_seq_one_letter_code
_entity_poly.pdbx_strand_id
1 'polypeptide(L)'
;SDCGGRGICVSSGFHNVELKSNSITNVGSEGIFLQMAKNSEISFNTISKAEDVGIGIIGFDTCILKNNTIDSIIGKGVSVDYCELSTIIMNDIKNCTEIGIESLGGSNTTILENTIYDCDGYAVSLNEDTEFFDIKFNVFLSNGGSCQLNDDGENNIFIYNYFSDWLSPDDNSDNFVDLPYEIDGVAENSDDWPVTTAGYNPSPTTTTGTSSTTTGSGSTPDLIMTLIIAGSAIGIIVIVAGILVLKKR
;
A
#
# COMPACT_ATOMS: atom_id res chain seq x y z
N SER A 1 16.56 6.32 -21.96
CA SER A 1 15.90 7.60 -22.29
C SER A 1 15.82 7.76 -23.78
N ASP A 2 14.85 8.54 -24.26
CA ASP A 2 14.65 8.90 -25.67
C ASP A 2 14.62 7.68 -26.61
N CYS A 3 13.95 6.61 -26.17
CA CYS A 3 13.74 5.40 -26.96
C CYS A 3 12.25 5.21 -27.25
N GLY A 4 11.91 4.73 -28.45
CA GLY A 4 10.52 4.43 -28.82
C GLY A 4 9.98 3.12 -28.21
N GLY A 5 10.55 2.66 -27.09
CA GLY A 5 10.18 1.41 -26.43
C GLY A 5 10.49 1.50 -24.95
N ARG A 6 10.82 0.36 -24.32
CA ARG A 6 11.13 0.29 -22.88
C ARG A 6 12.44 0.99 -22.53
N GLY A 7 12.49 1.62 -21.35
CA GLY A 7 13.72 2.17 -20.79
C GLY A 7 14.69 1.06 -20.33
N ILE A 8 14.25 0.24 -19.38
CA ILE A 8 14.94 -0.98 -18.95
C ILE A 8 13.95 -2.14 -19.06
N CYS A 9 14.38 -3.23 -19.66
CA CYS A 9 13.58 -4.44 -19.81
C CYS A 9 14.37 -5.63 -19.28
N VAL A 10 13.80 -6.36 -18.32
CA VAL A 10 14.29 -7.66 -17.88
C VAL A 10 13.22 -8.69 -18.17
N SER A 11 13.54 -9.60 -19.09
CA SER A 11 12.64 -10.68 -19.50
C SER A 11 12.55 -11.79 -18.45
N SER A 12 11.75 -12.82 -18.72
CA SER A 12 11.60 -13.99 -17.84
C SER A 12 12.91 -14.72 -17.53
N GLY A 13 12.99 -15.31 -16.32
CA GLY A 13 14.03 -16.29 -15.96
C GLY A 13 15.21 -15.73 -15.18
N PHE A 14 15.15 -14.47 -14.74
CA PHE A 14 16.15 -13.88 -13.84
C PHE A 14 15.64 -13.88 -12.39
N HIS A 15 16.54 -13.96 -11.42
CA HIS A 15 16.20 -13.88 -10.00
C HIS A 15 17.22 -12.96 -9.32
N ASN A 16 16.81 -12.31 -8.22
CA ASN A 16 17.65 -11.35 -7.50
C ASN A 16 18.10 -10.20 -8.39
N VAL A 17 17.18 -9.68 -9.22
CA VAL A 17 17.46 -8.53 -10.07
C VAL A 17 17.44 -7.28 -9.21
N GLU A 18 18.46 -6.44 -9.34
CA GLU A 18 18.53 -5.15 -8.68
C GLU A 18 18.55 -4.03 -9.72
N LEU A 19 17.46 -3.26 -9.81
CA LEU A 19 17.37 -2.07 -10.66
C LEU A 19 17.37 -0.84 -9.75
N LYS A 20 18.56 -0.27 -9.55
CA LYS A 20 18.79 0.79 -8.56
C LYS A 20 19.27 2.07 -9.19
N SER A 21 18.73 3.21 -8.75
CA SER A 21 19.26 4.55 -9.06
C SER A 21 19.35 4.87 -10.56
N ASN A 22 18.41 4.37 -11.36
CA ASN A 22 18.32 4.70 -12.78
C ASN A 22 17.49 5.98 -12.97
N SER A 23 17.90 6.79 -13.97
CA SER A 23 17.13 7.94 -14.44
C SER A 23 16.62 7.63 -15.84
N ILE A 24 15.31 7.45 -15.99
CA ILE A 24 14.66 7.06 -17.23
C ILE A 24 13.66 8.16 -17.61
N THR A 25 13.79 8.70 -18.82
CA THR A 25 12.88 9.76 -19.28
C THR A 25 12.59 9.65 -20.77
N ASN A 26 11.42 10.12 -21.20
CA ASN A 26 10.95 10.13 -22.59
C ASN A 26 11.07 8.75 -23.25
N VAL A 27 10.25 7.80 -22.81
CA VAL A 27 10.26 6.45 -23.37
C VAL A 27 8.89 6.10 -23.92
N GLY A 28 8.84 5.46 -25.10
CA GLY A 28 7.60 5.19 -25.84
C GLY A 28 6.77 4.01 -25.33
N SER A 29 7.09 3.48 -24.15
CA SER A 29 6.39 2.36 -23.50
C SER A 29 6.73 2.38 -22.01
N GLU A 30 7.04 1.25 -21.36
CA GLU A 30 7.32 1.25 -19.93
C GLU A 30 8.71 1.84 -19.59
N GLY A 31 8.79 2.60 -18.49
CA GLY A 31 10.06 3.06 -17.93
C GLY A 31 10.95 1.89 -17.55
N ILE A 32 10.48 1.09 -16.59
CA ILE A 32 11.06 -0.20 -16.21
C ILE A 32 10.02 -1.27 -16.45
N PHE A 33 10.39 -2.31 -17.18
CA PHE A 33 9.59 -3.52 -17.33
C PHE A 33 10.35 -4.71 -16.77
N LEU A 34 9.73 -5.39 -15.81
CA LEU A 34 10.23 -6.62 -15.21
C LEU A 34 9.19 -7.71 -15.50
N GLN A 35 9.60 -8.83 -16.09
CA GLN A 35 8.74 -10.00 -16.30
C GLN A 35 9.28 -11.25 -15.61
N MET A 36 8.46 -11.93 -14.80
CA MET A 36 8.74 -13.24 -14.20
C MET A 36 10.12 -13.37 -13.54
N ALA A 37 10.56 -12.32 -12.85
CA ALA A 37 11.72 -12.41 -11.97
C ALA A 37 11.25 -12.71 -10.54
N LYS A 38 12.15 -13.13 -9.65
CA LYS A 38 11.81 -13.39 -8.24
C LYS A 38 12.81 -12.71 -7.34
N ASN A 39 12.41 -12.38 -6.10
CA ASN A 39 13.30 -11.79 -5.09
C ASN A 39 14.03 -10.55 -5.59
N SER A 40 13.36 -9.69 -6.36
CA SER A 40 13.98 -8.58 -7.06
C SER A 40 13.65 -7.25 -6.39
N GLU A 41 14.57 -6.29 -6.53
CA GLU A 41 14.46 -4.97 -5.94
C GLU A 41 14.53 -3.90 -7.03
N ILE A 42 13.53 -3.02 -7.06
CA ILE A 42 13.51 -1.81 -7.87
C ILE A 42 13.51 -0.63 -6.90
N SER A 43 14.61 0.10 -6.79
CA SER A 43 14.72 1.17 -5.80
C SER A 43 15.48 2.41 -6.22
N PHE A 44 15.08 3.56 -5.67
CA PHE A 44 15.72 4.86 -5.92
C PHE A 44 15.77 5.28 -7.38
N ASN A 45 14.87 4.76 -8.23
CA ASN A 45 14.80 5.16 -9.64
C ASN A 45 13.97 6.44 -9.79
N THR A 46 14.33 7.25 -10.78
CA THR A 46 13.53 8.40 -11.22
C THR A 46 13.04 8.12 -12.64
N ILE A 47 11.73 8.07 -12.82
CA ILE A 47 11.09 7.74 -14.09
C ILE A 47 10.13 8.87 -14.43
N SER A 48 10.23 9.39 -15.66
CA SER A 48 9.28 10.39 -16.12
C SER A 48 8.95 10.29 -17.60
N LYS A 49 7.76 10.73 -18.01
CA LYS A 49 7.38 10.80 -19.44
C LYS A 49 7.53 9.44 -20.14
N ALA A 50 7.05 8.39 -19.48
CA ALA A 50 6.79 7.11 -20.12
C ALA A 50 5.40 7.18 -20.76
N GLU A 51 5.26 6.66 -21.98
CA GLU A 51 4.00 6.71 -22.74
C GLU A 51 2.97 5.66 -22.30
N ASP A 52 3.35 4.70 -21.47
CA ASP A 52 2.46 3.63 -20.97
C ASP A 52 2.55 3.48 -19.45
N VAL A 53 3.49 2.67 -18.93
CA VAL A 53 3.63 2.45 -17.48
C VAL A 53 4.97 3.00 -16.97
N GLY A 54 5.00 3.65 -15.81
CA GLY A 54 6.26 4.03 -15.17
C GLY A 54 7.10 2.79 -14.84
N ILE A 55 6.54 1.88 -14.03
CA ILE A 55 7.13 0.58 -13.68
C ILE A 55 6.09 -0.53 -13.87
N GLY A 56 6.32 -1.42 -14.84
CA GLY A 56 5.50 -2.61 -15.07
C GLY A 56 6.16 -3.87 -14.53
N ILE A 57 5.43 -4.65 -13.74
CA ILE A 57 5.88 -5.88 -13.08
C ILE A 57 4.82 -6.96 -13.32
N ILE A 58 5.19 -8.11 -13.90
CA ILE A 58 4.26 -9.22 -14.21
C ILE A 58 4.76 -10.59 -13.72
N GLY A 59 4.01 -11.24 -12.82
CA GLY A 59 4.21 -12.62 -12.39
C GLY A 59 5.39 -12.85 -11.43
N PHE A 60 5.45 -12.07 -10.34
CA PHE A 60 6.59 -12.03 -9.42
C PHE A 60 6.25 -12.51 -8.01
N ASP A 61 7.21 -13.17 -7.36
CA ASP A 61 7.14 -13.44 -5.93
C ASP A 61 8.19 -12.61 -5.19
N THR A 62 7.80 -12.05 -4.04
CA THR A 62 8.72 -11.46 -3.06
C THR A 62 9.56 -10.30 -3.62
N CYS A 63 8.92 -9.36 -4.31
CA CYS A 63 9.60 -8.19 -4.86
C CYS A 63 9.42 -6.93 -4.02
N ILE A 64 10.45 -6.09 -4.03
CA ILE A 64 10.47 -4.84 -3.28
C ILE A 64 10.59 -3.68 -4.25
N LEU A 65 9.54 -2.86 -4.33
CA LEU A 65 9.52 -1.60 -5.05
C LEU A 65 9.56 -0.46 -4.04
N LYS A 66 10.70 0.25 -3.92
CA LYS A 66 10.83 1.28 -2.88
C LYS A 66 11.59 2.53 -3.26
N ASN A 67 11.20 3.66 -2.67
CA ASN A 67 11.89 4.95 -2.82
C ASN A 67 12.05 5.39 -4.28
N ASN A 68 11.10 5.06 -5.16
CA ASN A 68 11.12 5.52 -6.54
C ASN A 68 10.32 6.82 -6.68
N THR A 69 10.74 7.67 -7.62
CA THR A 69 10.00 8.86 -8.03
C THR A 69 9.48 8.64 -9.44
N ILE A 70 8.17 8.66 -9.61
CA ILE A 70 7.48 8.43 -10.88
C ILE A 70 6.59 9.63 -11.17
N ASP A 71 6.78 10.27 -12.33
CA ASP A 71 6.13 11.56 -12.63
C ASP A 71 5.76 11.67 -14.12
N SER A 72 4.58 12.22 -14.38
CA SER A 72 4.15 12.63 -15.73
C SER A 72 4.10 11.42 -16.68
N ILE A 73 3.32 10.41 -16.29
CA ILE A 73 3.14 9.17 -17.03
C ILE A 73 1.81 9.21 -17.79
N ILE A 74 1.80 8.81 -19.08
CA ILE A 74 0.60 8.85 -19.92
C ILE A 74 -0.36 7.66 -19.64
N GLY A 75 0.10 6.65 -18.92
CA GLY A 75 -0.77 5.61 -18.38
C GLY A 75 -0.62 5.55 -16.87
N LYS A 76 -0.11 4.42 -16.39
CA LYS A 76 -0.09 4.06 -14.98
C LYS A 76 1.27 4.34 -14.36
N GLY A 77 1.31 4.81 -13.11
CA GLY A 77 2.57 4.99 -12.40
C GLY A 77 3.29 3.65 -12.21
N VAL A 78 2.59 2.68 -11.61
CA VAL A 78 3.04 1.32 -11.37
C VAL A 78 1.94 0.33 -11.76
N SER A 79 2.30 -0.75 -12.44
CA SER A 79 1.44 -1.93 -12.65
C SER A 79 2.12 -3.14 -12.05
N VAL A 80 1.44 -3.84 -11.14
CA VAL A 80 1.94 -5.04 -10.44
C VAL A 80 0.97 -6.20 -10.64
N ASP A 81 1.16 -6.92 -11.74
CA ASP A 81 0.19 -7.92 -12.18
C ASP A 81 0.62 -9.31 -11.73
N TYR A 82 -0.30 -10.05 -11.11
CA TYR A 82 -0.08 -11.41 -10.64
C TYR A 82 1.17 -11.55 -9.75
N CYS A 83 1.34 -10.57 -8.85
CA CYS A 83 2.47 -10.54 -7.91
C CYS A 83 2.05 -11.04 -6.53
N GLU A 84 2.89 -11.87 -5.92
CA GLU A 84 2.67 -12.43 -4.59
C GLU A 84 3.74 -11.97 -3.60
N LEU A 85 3.36 -11.81 -2.33
CA LEU A 85 4.30 -11.56 -1.21
C LEU A 85 5.20 -10.34 -1.43
N SER A 86 4.71 -9.34 -2.17
CA SER A 86 5.52 -8.20 -2.60
C SER A 86 5.29 -6.98 -1.71
N THR A 87 6.19 -6.02 -1.77
CA THR A 87 6.13 -4.78 -0.98
C THR A 87 6.38 -3.57 -1.88
N ILE A 88 5.42 -2.65 -1.88
CA ILE A 88 5.50 -1.36 -2.56
C ILE A 88 5.51 -0.27 -1.48
N ILE A 89 6.66 0.37 -1.27
CA ILE A 89 6.86 1.22 -0.09
C ILE A 89 7.62 2.52 -0.38
N MET A 90 7.17 3.63 0.22
CA MET A 90 7.87 4.93 0.14
C MET A 90 8.12 5.40 -1.29
N ASN A 91 7.21 5.15 -2.22
CA ASN A 91 7.28 5.71 -3.58
C ASN A 91 6.53 7.04 -3.66
N ASP A 92 7.05 7.96 -4.46
CA ASP A 92 6.45 9.26 -4.80
C ASP A 92 5.94 9.17 -6.25
N ILE A 93 4.63 9.04 -6.43
CA ILE A 93 3.98 8.80 -7.73
C ILE A 93 3.02 9.94 -8.02
N LYS A 94 3.14 10.58 -9.18
CA LYS A 94 2.29 11.73 -9.52
C LYS A 94 2.05 11.94 -11.00
N ASN A 95 1.04 12.74 -11.31
CA ASN A 95 0.73 13.19 -12.68
C ASN A 95 0.61 12.01 -13.65
N CYS A 96 -0.10 10.96 -13.25
CA CYS A 96 -0.40 9.83 -14.12
C CYS A 96 -1.77 10.08 -14.77
N THR A 97 -1.90 9.95 -16.09
CA THR A 97 -3.20 10.20 -16.74
C THR A 97 -4.16 9.01 -16.65
N GLU A 98 -3.74 7.94 -15.97
CA GLU A 98 -4.61 6.85 -15.51
C GLU A 98 -4.42 6.64 -14.01
N ILE A 99 -4.00 5.45 -13.58
CA ILE A 99 -3.95 5.02 -12.17
C ILE A 99 -2.53 5.22 -11.60
N GLY A 100 -2.42 5.58 -10.32
CA GLY A 100 -1.14 5.65 -9.62
C GLY A 100 -0.47 4.27 -9.51
N ILE A 101 -1.11 3.33 -8.81
CA ILE A 101 -0.72 1.92 -8.69
C ILE A 101 -1.90 1.02 -9.08
N GLU A 102 -1.72 0.15 -10.06
CA GLU A 102 -2.70 -0.87 -10.44
C GLU A 102 -2.18 -2.27 -10.11
N SER A 103 -3.08 -3.14 -9.66
CA SER A 103 -2.87 -4.58 -9.55
C SER A 103 -3.98 -5.33 -10.28
N LEU A 104 -3.61 -6.05 -11.35
CA LEU A 104 -4.52 -6.91 -12.11
C LEU A 104 -4.58 -8.36 -11.60
N GLY A 105 -4.12 -8.58 -10.36
CA GLY A 105 -4.26 -9.83 -9.63
C GLY A 105 -3.03 -10.10 -8.76
N GLY A 106 -3.11 -11.14 -7.93
CA GLY A 106 -2.04 -11.55 -7.02
C GLY A 106 -2.48 -11.52 -5.57
N SER A 107 -1.54 -11.76 -4.65
CA SER A 107 -1.90 -11.89 -3.24
C SER A 107 -0.84 -11.46 -2.24
N ASN A 108 -1.25 -11.25 -0.99
CA ASN A 108 -0.35 -11.05 0.14
C ASN A 108 0.68 -9.92 -0.09
N THR A 109 0.26 -8.85 -0.75
CA THR A 109 1.13 -7.73 -1.12
C THR A 109 0.84 -6.53 -0.21
N THR A 110 1.90 -5.85 0.22
CA THR A 110 1.77 -4.66 1.06
C THR A 110 2.08 -3.40 0.28
N ILE A 111 1.18 -2.42 0.32
CA ILE A 111 1.35 -1.07 -0.22
C ILE A 111 1.37 -0.11 0.97
N LEU A 112 2.54 0.40 1.36
CA LEU A 112 2.64 1.26 2.54
C LEU A 112 3.51 2.50 2.37
N GLU A 113 3.17 3.58 3.07
CA GLU A 113 3.97 4.81 3.11
C GLU A 113 4.26 5.44 1.72
N ASN A 114 3.46 5.13 0.71
CA ASN A 114 3.56 5.77 -0.60
C ASN A 114 2.84 7.12 -0.59
N THR A 115 3.32 8.07 -1.38
CA THR A 115 2.63 9.33 -1.65
C THR A 115 2.20 9.33 -3.11
N ILE A 116 0.90 9.39 -3.36
CA ILE A 116 0.30 9.30 -4.70
C ILE A 116 -0.63 10.49 -4.90
N TYR A 117 -0.44 11.27 -5.97
CA TYR A 117 -1.23 12.49 -6.16
C TYR A 117 -1.34 12.94 -7.62
N ASP A 118 -2.41 13.70 -7.87
CA ASP A 118 -2.70 14.27 -9.19
C ASP A 118 -2.72 13.20 -10.31
N CYS A 119 -3.21 11.99 -9.99
CA CYS A 119 -3.55 10.99 -10.99
C CYS A 119 -5.00 11.18 -11.48
N ASP A 120 -5.23 11.13 -12.79
CA ASP A 120 -6.57 11.34 -13.37
C ASP A 120 -7.56 10.23 -12.94
N GLY A 121 -7.06 9.01 -12.71
CA GLY A 121 -7.79 7.88 -12.12
C GLY A 121 -7.43 7.64 -10.65
N TYR A 122 -7.79 6.46 -10.12
CA TYR A 122 -7.52 6.11 -8.73
C TYR A 122 -6.02 6.16 -8.38
N ALA A 123 -5.71 6.49 -7.13
CA ALA A 123 -4.36 6.36 -6.58
C ALA A 123 -3.92 4.90 -6.53
N VAL A 124 -4.81 4.01 -6.09
CA VAL A 124 -4.64 2.55 -6.08
C VAL A 124 -5.90 1.89 -6.61
N SER A 125 -5.75 0.96 -7.54
CA SER A 125 -6.83 0.14 -8.07
C SER A 125 -6.48 -1.34 -7.99
N LEU A 126 -7.31 -2.11 -7.31
CA LEU A 126 -7.21 -3.56 -7.18
C LEU A 126 -8.37 -4.21 -7.94
N ASN A 127 -8.07 -5.18 -8.81
CA ASN A 127 -9.11 -5.91 -9.55
C ASN A 127 -9.66 -7.12 -8.76
N GLU A 128 -10.63 -7.80 -9.37
CA GLU A 128 -11.30 -9.00 -8.82
C GLU A 128 -10.37 -10.19 -8.53
N ASP A 129 -9.17 -10.23 -9.11
CA ASP A 129 -8.21 -11.31 -8.92
C ASP A 129 -7.16 -11.00 -7.81
N THR A 130 -7.38 -9.94 -7.03
CA THR A 130 -6.50 -9.57 -5.91
C THR A 130 -7.03 -10.08 -4.57
N GLU A 131 -6.14 -10.57 -3.71
CA GLU A 131 -6.50 -10.97 -2.35
C GLU A 131 -5.45 -10.65 -1.30
N PHE A 132 -5.88 -10.36 -0.07
CA PHE A 132 -4.98 -10.14 1.08
C PHE A 132 -3.94 -9.04 0.86
N PHE A 133 -4.31 -7.94 0.19
CA PHE A 133 -3.48 -6.76 0.15
C PHE A 133 -3.59 -5.96 1.45
N ASP A 134 -2.46 -5.45 1.93
CA ASP A 134 -2.39 -4.53 3.07
C ASP A 134 -2.05 -3.12 2.55
N ILE A 135 -3.01 -2.19 2.57
CA ILE A 135 -2.85 -0.81 2.11
C ILE A 135 -2.91 0.12 3.32
N LYS A 136 -1.75 0.63 3.76
CA LYS A 136 -1.66 1.37 5.02
C LYS A 136 -0.65 2.50 5.03
N PHE A 137 -0.94 3.56 5.78
CA PHE A 137 -0.06 4.72 5.96
C PHE A 137 0.31 5.44 4.65
N ASN A 138 -0.47 5.25 3.59
CA ASN A 138 -0.24 5.97 2.34
C ASN A 138 -0.87 7.37 2.40
N VAL A 139 -0.38 8.26 1.55
CA VAL A 139 -0.86 9.63 1.40
C VAL A 139 -1.44 9.78 0.00
N PHE A 140 -2.76 9.96 -0.09
CA PHE A 140 -3.50 10.12 -1.34
C PHE A 140 -4.02 11.55 -1.47
N LEU A 141 -3.54 12.29 -2.48
CA LEU A 141 -3.91 13.69 -2.71
C LEU A 141 -4.53 13.88 -4.09
N SER A 142 -5.80 14.27 -4.13
CA SER A 142 -6.47 14.72 -5.36
C SER A 142 -6.33 13.73 -6.53
N ASN A 143 -6.44 12.43 -6.25
CA ASN A 143 -6.51 11.41 -7.28
C ASN A 143 -7.97 11.10 -7.63
N GLY A 144 -8.20 10.70 -8.88
CA GLY A 144 -9.50 10.26 -9.34
C GLY A 144 -10.54 11.38 -9.31
N GLY A 145 -11.81 10.98 -9.17
CA GLY A 145 -12.95 11.88 -9.18
C GLY A 145 -13.65 11.95 -7.82
N SER A 146 -14.53 10.98 -7.57
CA SER A 146 -15.36 10.89 -6.35
C SER A 146 -14.68 10.18 -5.19
N CYS A 147 -13.79 9.23 -5.49
CA CYS A 147 -13.01 8.45 -4.54
C CYS A 147 -11.58 8.31 -5.08
N GLN A 148 -10.61 8.19 -4.18
CA GLN A 148 -9.21 8.05 -4.53
C GLN A 148 -8.77 6.60 -4.73
N LEU A 149 -9.59 5.60 -4.38
CA LEU A 149 -9.22 4.18 -4.41
C LEU A 149 -10.33 3.32 -5.03
N ASN A 150 -9.93 2.17 -5.59
CA ASN A 150 -10.85 1.13 -6.06
C ASN A 150 -10.41 -0.25 -5.56
N ASP A 151 -11.36 -1.03 -5.06
CA ASP A 151 -11.18 -2.41 -4.64
C ASP A 151 -12.31 -3.29 -5.18
N ASP A 152 -11.98 -4.13 -6.15
CA ASP A 152 -12.85 -5.19 -6.63
C ASP A 152 -12.45 -6.57 -6.11
N GLY A 153 -11.38 -6.66 -5.31
CA GLY A 153 -10.80 -7.90 -4.82
C GLY A 153 -11.42 -8.44 -3.53
N GLU A 154 -10.74 -9.41 -2.91
CA GLU A 154 -11.22 -10.07 -1.70
C GLU A 154 -10.24 -9.97 -0.53
N ASN A 155 -10.77 -9.73 0.69
CA ASN A 155 -9.97 -9.73 1.92
C ASN A 155 -8.79 -8.75 1.91
N ASN A 156 -8.90 -7.66 1.15
CA ASN A 156 -7.96 -6.56 1.16
C ASN A 156 -8.25 -5.66 2.38
N ILE A 157 -7.20 -5.08 2.98
CA ILE A 157 -7.30 -4.24 4.17
C ILE A 157 -6.78 -2.86 3.83
N PHE A 158 -7.61 -1.85 4.08
CA PHE A 158 -7.25 -0.44 4.01
C PHE A 158 -7.33 0.14 5.42
N ILE A 159 -6.22 0.68 5.91
CA ILE A 159 -6.23 1.25 7.26
C ILE A 159 -5.17 2.34 7.42
N TYR A 160 -5.52 3.40 8.15
CA TYR A 160 -4.60 4.48 8.51
C TYR A 160 -3.99 5.20 7.31
N ASN A 161 -4.75 5.30 6.21
CA ASN A 161 -4.34 6.10 5.07
C ASN A 161 -4.84 7.55 5.22
N TYR A 162 -4.12 8.48 4.60
CA TYR A 162 -4.51 9.87 4.51
C TYR A 162 -5.18 10.14 3.17
N PHE A 163 -6.33 10.81 3.21
CA PHE A 163 -7.10 11.20 2.03
C PHE A 163 -7.34 12.72 2.06
N SER A 164 -6.84 13.45 1.06
CA SER A 164 -6.97 14.92 1.01
C SER A 164 -8.40 15.45 1.01
N ASP A 165 -9.36 14.62 0.63
CA ASP A 165 -10.80 14.88 0.51
C ASP A 165 -11.60 14.40 1.73
N TRP A 166 -10.97 13.75 2.71
CA TRP A 166 -11.63 13.16 3.88
C TRP A 166 -10.88 13.47 5.17
N LEU A 167 -11.13 14.68 5.70
CA LEU A 167 -10.43 15.20 6.90
C LEU A 167 -11.38 15.50 8.06
N SER A 168 -12.66 15.19 7.92
CA SER A 168 -13.68 15.50 8.92
C SER A 168 -14.86 14.54 8.80
N PRO A 169 -15.58 14.24 9.91
CA PRO A 169 -15.38 14.78 11.26
C PRO A 169 -14.15 14.20 12.00
N ASP A 170 -13.56 14.97 12.90
CA ASP A 170 -12.54 14.56 13.89
C ASP A 170 -12.89 15.31 15.20
N ASP A 171 -14.00 14.89 15.79
CA ASP A 171 -14.68 15.55 16.91
C ASP A 171 -13.86 15.46 18.20
N ASN A 172 -13.00 14.44 18.32
CA ASN A 172 -12.18 14.20 19.49
C ASN A 172 -10.71 14.70 19.32
N SER A 173 -10.32 15.12 18.11
CA SER A 173 -8.98 15.62 17.76
C SER A 173 -7.85 14.63 18.04
N ASP A 174 -8.09 13.33 17.80
CA ASP A 174 -7.10 12.26 17.98
C ASP A 174 -6.28 11.94 16.71
N ASN A 175 -6.51 12.70 15.64
CA ASN A 175 -5.94 12.59 14.30
C ASN A 175 -6.54 11.48 13.43
N PHE A 176 -7.69 10.91 13.82
CA PHE A 176 -8.48 10.03 12.99
C PHE A 176 -9.78 10.70 12.56
N VAL A 177 -10.25 10.38 11.36
CA VAL A 177 -11.60 10.74 10.94
C VAL A 177 -12.57 9.80 11.64
N ASP A 178 -13.61 10.32 12.28
CA ASP A 178 -14.58 9.51 13.04
C ASP A 178 -15.52 8.68 12.14
N LEU A 179 -15.44 8.86 10.82
CA LEU A 179 -16.21 8.13 9.82
C LEU A 179 -15.28 7.39 8.83
N PRO A 180 -15.61 6.15 8.45
CA PRO A 180 -14.86 5.42 7.43
C PRO A 180 -14.76 6.18 6.11
N TYR A 181 -13.65 5.98 5.40
CA TYR A 181 -13.52 6.36 4.00
C TYR A 181 -13.96 5.18 3.13
N GLU A 182 -15.10 5.32 2.46
CA GLU A 182 -15.63 4.29 1.56
C GLU A 182 -14.76 4.19 0.30
N ILE A 183 -14.47 2.96 -0.13
CA ILE A 183 -13.65 2.67 -1.30
C ILE A 183 -14.56 2.23 -2.45
N ASP A 184 -14.37 2.79 -3.64
CA ASP A 184 -15.14 2.39 -4.82
C ASP A 184 -14.84 0.92 -5.17
N GLY A 185 -15.79 0.25 -5.84
CA GLY A 185 -15.62 -1.13 -6.32
C GLY A 185 -16.64 -2.10 -5.72
N VAL A 186 -16.58 -3.35 -6.18
CA VAL A 186 -17.55 -4.39 -5.81
C VAL A 186 -17.28 -5.05 -4.45
N ALA A 187 -16.10 -4.82 -3.86
CA ALA A 187 -15.73 -5.38 -2.56
C ALA A 187 -16.47 -4.72 -1.38
N GLU A 188 -17.07 -3.54 -1.60
CA GLU A 188 -17.72 -2.73 -0.56
C GLU A 188 -16.79 -2.49 0.65
N ASN A 189 -15.53 -2.15 0.37
CA ASN A 189 -14.47 -2.01 1.37
C ASN A 189 -14.34 -0.55 1.87
N SER A 190 -13.67 -0.36 3.01
CA SER A 190 -13.47 0.95 3.64
C SER A 190 -12.15 1.04 4.38
N ASP A 191 -11.62 2.26 4.53
CA ASP A 191 -10.64 2.57 5.58
C ASP A 191 -11.41 3.06 6.82
N ASP A 192 -11.49 2.21 7.85
CA ASP A 192 -12.22 2.51 9.09
C ASP A 192 -11.52 3.51 10.00
N TRP A 193 -10.23 3.77 9.75
CA TRP A 193 -9.43 4.69 10.55
C TRP A 193 -8.62 5.65 9.66
N PRO A 194 -9.25 6.44 8.78
CA PRO A 194 -8.54 7.41 7.96
C PRO A 194 -7.86 8.44 8.88
N VAL A 195 -6.68 8.91 8.51
CA VAL A 195 -5.93 9.88 9.31
C VAL A 195 -6.15 11.30 8.80
N THR A 196 -6.27 12.27 9.70
CA THR A 196 -6.46 13.69 9.34
C THR A 196 -5.17 14.42 9.02
N THR A 197 -4.01 13.78 9.26
CA THR A 197 -2.69 14.37 9.01
C THR A 197 -1.84 13.45 8.14
N ALA A 198 -1.36 13.97 7.01
CA ALA A 198 -0.51 13.23 6.08
C ALA A 198 0.77 12.73 6.77
N GLY A 199 1.10 11.45 6.56
CA GLY A 199 2.27 10.81 7.17
C GLY A 199 2.15 10.54 8.67
N TYR A 200 0.96 10.67 9.27
CA TYR A 200 0.73 10.26 10.64
C TYR A 200 0.86 8.73 10.77
N ASN A 201 1.76 8.28 11.65
CA ASN A 201 1.95 6.88 11.98
C ASN A 201 1.54 6.67 13.46
N PRO A 202 0.38 6.03 13.72
CA PRO A 202 -0.09 5.82 15.07
C PRO A 202 0.90 4.97 15.85
N SER A 203 1.33 5.50 17.00
CA SER A 203 2.22 4.74 17.89
C SER A 203 1.50 3.47 18.36
N PRO A 204 2.19 2.32 18.43
CA PRO A 204 1.60 1.13 19.00
C PRO A 204 1.17 1.43 20.43
N THR A 205 -0.13 1.36 20.70
CA THR A 205 -0.68 1.62 22.03
C THR A 205 -0.10 0.58 22.99
N THR A 206 0.85 0.98 23.84
CA THR A 206 1.25 0.16 24.98
C THR A 206 0.06 0.11 25.94
N THR A 207 -0.72 -0.96 25.86
CA THR A 207 -1.78 -1.27 26.81
C THR A 207 -1.14 -1.56 28.17
N THR A 208 -0.87 -0.51 28.92
CA THR A 208 -0.49 -0.62 30.34
C THR A 208 -1.78 -0.95 31.08
N GLY A 209 -2.11 -2.24 31.12
CA GLY A 209 -3.29 -2.75 31.80
C GLY A 209 -3.26 -2.38 33.29
N THR A 210 -3.82 -1.23 33.62
CA THR A 210 -4.25 -0.91 34.98
C THR A 210 -5.75 -1.07 34.98
N SER A 211 -6.21 -2.28 35.31
CA SER A 211 -7.63 -2.51 35.58
C SER A 211 -8.03 -1.69 36.81
N SER A 212 -8.59 -0.51 36.59
CA SER A 212 -9.42 0.18 37.58
C SER A 212 -10.86 0.13 37.10
N THR A 213 -11.63 -0.78 37.69
CA THR A 213 -13.09 -0.77 37.65
C THR A 213 -13.63 0.52 38.27
N THR A 214 -14.26 1.37 37.47
CA THR A 214 -15.33 2.26 37.94
C THR A 214 -16.34 2.49 36.83
N THR A 215 -17.59 2.15 37.14
CA THR A 215 -18.82 2.41 36.39
C THR A 215 -19.00 3.90 36.10
N GLY A 216 -19.14 4.28 34.82
CA GLY A 216 -19.52 5.63 34.41
C GLY A 216 -19.65 5.74 32.90
N SER A 217 -20.85 6.07 32.44
CA SER A 217 -21.26 6.30 31.05
C SER A 217 -20.31 7.20 30.25
N GLY A 218 -19.87 6.73 29.09
CA GLY A 218 -19.10 7.47 28.08
C GLY A 218 -18.40 6.46 27.17
N SER A 219 -18.89 6.32 25.94
CA SER A 219 -18.38 5.39 24.94
C SER A 219 -16.97 5.81 24.49
N THR A 220 -15.95 5.30 25.15
CA THR A 220 -14.60 5.14 24.60
C THR A 220 -14.53 3.79 23.89
N PRO A 221 -13.93 3.68 22.70
CA PRO A 221 -13.84 2.40 21.99
C PRO A 221 -13.00 1.42 22.79
N ASP A 222 -13.59 0.26 23.06
CA ASP A 222 -12.94 -0.90 23.64
C ASP A 222 -12.07 -1.53 22.53
N LEU A 223 -10.77 -1.19 22.55
CA LEU A 223 -9.79 -1.69 21.57
C LEU A 223 -9.54 -3.19 21.79
N ILE A 224 -10.40 -4.04 21.24
CA ILE A 224 -10.02 -5.42 20.91
C ILE A 224 -9.15 -5.34 19.66
N MET A 225 -7.87 -5.02 19.85
CA MET A 225 -6.87 -5.08 18.79
C MET A 225 -6.64 -6.55 18.46
N THR A 226 -7.23 -7.03 17.36
CA THR A 226 -6.87 -8.34 16.80
C THR A 226 -5.50 -8.20 16.15
N LEU A 227 -4.47 -8.69 16.82
CA LEU A 227 -3.11 -8.77 16.27
C LEU A 227 -3.09 -9.77 15.10
N ILE A 228 -3.28 -9.29 13.87
CA ILE A 228 -2.94 -10.05 12.67
C ILE A 228 -1.44 -9.90 12.46
N ILE A 229 -0.68 -10.92 12.87
CA ILE A 229 0.74 -11.02 12.54
C ILE A 229 0.83 -11.34 11.06
N ALA A 230 0.89 -10.30 10.21
CA ALA A 230 1.39 -10.43 8.85
C ALA A 230 2.87 -10.83 8.96
N GLY A 231 3.15 -12.10 8.66
CA GLY A 231 4.48 -12.69 8.81
C GLY A 231 5.47 -12.14 7.80
N SER A 232 6.07 -10.98 8.06
CA SER A 232 7.36 -10.64 7.46
C SER A 232 8.45 -11.42 8.17
N ALA A 233 9.20 -12.23 7.43
CA ALA A 233 10.25 -13.10 7.91
C ALA A 233 11.40 -12.36 8.62
N ILE A 234 11.24 -12.02 9.89
CA ILE A 234 12.35 -11.80 10.83
C ILE A 234 11.98 -12.50 12.14
N GLY A 235 12.67 -13.61 12.42
CA GLY A 235 12.40 -14.46 13.57
C GLY A 235 12.52 -13.71 14.89
N ILE A 236 11.40 -13.58 15.58
CA ILE A 236 11.36 -13.31 17.02
C ILE A 236 10.89 -14.60 17.69
N ILE A 237 11.82 -15.29 18.34
CA ILE A 237 11.52 -16.38 19.27
C ILE A 237 10.85 -15.75 20.49
N VAL A 238 9.54 -15.92 20.62
CA VAL A 238 8.83 -15.61 21.88
C VAL A 238 8.70 -16.92 22.67
N ILE A 239 9.43 -16.99 23.79
CA ILE A 239 9.29 -18.06 24.77
C ILE A 239 7.95 -17.85 25.49
N VAL A 240 6.97 -18.72 25.21
CA VAL A 240 5.73 -18.79 26.00
C VAL A 240 6.04 -19.53 27.29
N ALA A 241 6.29 -18.80 28.37
CA ALA A 241 6.29 -19.35 29.73
C ALA A 241 4.84 -19.48 30.21
N GLY A 242 4.22 -20.65 29.98
CA GLY A 242 2.91 -20.98 30.53
C GLY A 242 2.96 -21.19 32.03
N ILE A 243 2.35 -20.30 32.82
CA ILE A 243 2.09 -20.53 34.24
C ILE A 243 0.86 -21.45 34.35
N LEU A 244 1.11 -22.74 34.57
CA LEU A 244 0.11 -23.72 34.99
C LEU A 244 -0.25 -23.49 36.46
N VAL A 245 -1.40 -22.84 36.72
CA VAL A 245 -2.01 -22.84 38.07
C VAL A 245 -2.75 -24.16 38.26
N LEU A 246 -2.12 -25.10 38.95
CA LEU A 246 -2.76 -26.29 39.50
C LEU A 246 -3.74 -25.88 40.61
N LYS A 247 -5.04 -26.04 40.36
CA LYS A 247 -6.07 -26.05 41.41
C LYS A 247 -6.11 -27.45 42.03
N LYS A 248 -5.52 -27.64 43.21
CA LYS A 248 -5.83 -28.78 44.09
C LYS A 248 -7.02 -28.39 44.99
N ARG A 249 -8.02 -29.27 45.03
CA ARG A 249 -9.01 -29.33 46.11
C ARG A 249 -8.34 -29.75 47.40
#